data_AF-A0A7V4LZV1-F1
#
_entry.id   AF-A0A7V4LZV1-F1
#
_cell.length_a   1.000
_cell.length_b   1.000
_cell.length_c   1.000
_cell.angle_alpha   90.00
_cell.angle_beta   90.00
_cell.angle_gamma   90.00
#
_symmetry.space_group_name_H-M   'P 1'
#
loop_
_entity.id
_entity.type
_entity.pdbx_description
1 polymer ?
#
loop_
_entity_poly.entity_id
_entity_poly.type
_entity_poly.pdbx_seq_one_letter_code
_entity_poly.pdbx_strand_id
1 'polypeptide(L)' 'MRPSKLHLMLVVGARPNFVKVAPLLRQTGIHRERISTTLVHTGQHYDRAMSADMFEDLGLPREDF' A
#
# COMPACT_ATOMS: atom_id res chain seq x y z
N MET A 1 -4.38 14.52 -26.07
CA MET A 1 -3.41 14.07 -25.04
C MET A 1 -4.21 13.42 -23.92
N ARG A 2 -3.99 12.15 -23.58
CA ARG A 2 -4.60 11.59 -22.36
C ARG A 2 -3.94 12.30 -21.16
N PRO A 3 -4.69 12.82 -20.18
CA PRO A 3 -4.07 13.38 -18.98
C PRO A 3 -3.16 12.32 -18.35
N SER A 4 -1.96 12.72 -17.93
CA SER A 4 -1.04 11.81 -17.27
C SER A 4 -1.69 11.29 -15.98
N LYS A 5 -1.54 9.98 -15.75
CA LYS A 5 -2.05 9.30 -14.57
C LYS A 5 -1.36 9.88 -13.33
N LEU A 6 -2.11 10.21 -12.28
CA LEU A 6 -1.52 10.64 -11.00
C LEU A 6 -0.72 9.46 -10.40
N HIS A 7 0.49 9.72 -9.93
CA HIS A 7 1.29 8.72 -9.23
C HIS A 7 1.34 9.01 -7.74
N LEU A 8 0.85 8.09 -6.92
CA LEU A 8 0.79 8.19 -5.46
C LEU A 8 1.74 7.17 -4.84
N MET A 9 2.78 7.64 -4.15
CA MET A 9 3.70 6.79 -3.40
C MET A 9 3.33 6.83 -1.91
N LEU A 10 2.99 5.66 -1.35
CA LEU A 10 2.62 5.49 0.05
C LEU A 10 3.79 4.85 0.79
N VAL A 11 4.46 5.60 1.67
CA VAL A 11 5.61 5.12 2.46
C VAL A 11 5.15 4.81 3.88
N VAL A 12 5.37 3.57 4.32
CA VAL A 12 4.91 3.07 5.63
C VAL A 12 6.04 2.43 6.43
N GLY A 13 6.11 2.75 7.73
CA GLY A 13 7.14 2.24 8.63
C GLY A 13 6.61 1.45 9.82
N ALA A 14 5.39 1.71 10.27
CA ALA A 14 4.80 1.09 11.46
C ALA A 14 3.40 0.51 11.21
N ARG A 15 2.97 -0.46 12.04
CA ARG A 15 1.64 -1.10 11.98
C ARG A 15 0.47 -0.11 11.87
N PRO A 16 0.42 1.01 12.63
CA PRO A 16 -0.65 2.00 12.49
C PRO A 16 -0.70 2.66 11.11
N ASN A 17 0.40 2.70 10.35
CA ASN A 17 0.41 3.24 9.00
C ASN A 17 -0.33 2.32 8.03
N PHE A 18 -0.15 1.00 8.14
CA PHE A 18 -0.81 0.02 7.26
C PHE A 18 -2.33 0.06 7.37
N VAL A 19 -2.86 0.12 8.59
CA VAL A 19 -4.29 0.29 8.85
C VAL A 19 -4.84 1.56 8.16
N LYS A 20 -4.05 2.64 8.14
CA LYS A 20 -4.42 3.92 7.52
C LYS A 20 -4.30 3.92 5.99
N VAL A 21 -3.31 3.23 5.42
CA VAL A 21 -3.12 3.19 3.96
C VAL A 21 -4.02 2.16 3.26
N ALA A 22 -4.51 1.15 3.98
CA ALA A 22 -5.41 0.14 3.41
C ALA A 22 -6.65 0.71 2.70
N PRO A 23 -7.43 1.64 3.29
CA PRO A 23 -8.53 2.25 2.55
C PRO A 23 -8.07 3.06 1.33
N LEU A 24 -6.88 3.67 1.36
CA LEU A 24 -6.34 4.39 0.20
C LEU A 24 -6.00 3.43 -0.95
N LEU A 25 -5.31 2.32 -0.66
CA LEU A 25 -4.97 1.29 -1.65
C LEU A 25 -6.22 0.71 -2.32
N ARG A 26 -7.29 0.48 -1.54
CA ARG A 26 -8.59 0.05 -2.10
C ARG A 26 -9.17 1.09 -3.06
N GLN A 27 -9.18 2.37 -2.68
CA GLN A 27 -9.74 3.43 -3.51
C GLN A 27 -8.91 3.69 -4.77
N THR A 28 -7.58 3.68 -4.67
CA THR A 28 -6.73 3.87 -5.86
C THR A 28 -6.79 2.67 -6.81
N GLY A 29 -7.02 1.45 -6.30
CA GLY A 29 -7.30 0.27 -7.11
C GLY A 29 -8.58 0.39 -7.95
N ILE A 30 -9.64 0.98 -7.39
CA ILE A 30 -10.89 1.28 -8.11
C ILE A 30 -10.63 2.30 -9.24
N HIS A 31 -9.78 3.30 -9.00
CA HIS A 31 -9.47 4.38 -9.94
C HIS A 31 -8.15 4.14 -10.72
N ARG A 32 -7.80 2.89 -11.01
CA ARG A 32 -6.53 2.51 -11.64
C ARG A 32 -6.32 3.08 -13.05
N GLU A 33 -7.33 3.63 -13.69
CA GLU A 33 -7.23 4.34 -14.96
C GLU A 33 -6.74 5.78 -14.81
N ARG A 34 -6.87 6.36 -13.60
CA ARG A 34 -6.49 7.74 -13.26
C ARG A 34 -5.37 7.84 -12.23
N ILE A 35 -5.22 6.82 -11.38
CA ILE A 35 -4.27 6.82 -10.26
C ILE A 35 -3.43 5.55 -10.30
N SER A 36 -2.12 5.71 -10.18
CA SER A 36 -1.15 4.63 -9.99
C SER A 36 -0.62 4.74 -8.58
N THR A 37 -0.41 3.60 -7.92
CA THR A 37 0.02 3.58 -6.53
C THR A 37 1.19 2.64 -6.34
N THR A 38 2.19 3.11 -5.60
CA THR A 38 3.32 2.32 -5.14
C THR A 38 3.27 2.31 -3.61
N LEU A 39 3.28 1.13 -3.00
CA LEU A 39 3.40 0.98 -1.55
C LEU A 39 4.87 0.65 -1.23
N VAL A 40 5.51 1.46 -0.39
CA VAL A 40 6.88 1.24 0.06
C VAL A 40 6.89 1.01 1.57
N HIS A 41 7.38 -0.15 1.99
CA HIS A 41 7.62 -0.43 3.39
C HIS A 41 9.08 -0.17 3.75
N THR A 42 9.35 0.64 4.78
CA THR A 42 10.71 1.01 5.20
C THR A 42 11.44 -0.07 6.02
N GLY A 43 10.80 -1.21 6.31
CA GLY A 43 11.43 -2.33 7.01
C GLY A 43 11.72 -2.10 8.51
N GLN A 44 11.12 -1.08 9.13
CA GLN A 44 11.40 -0.70 10.52
C GLN A 44 10.78 -1.62 11.60
N HIS A 45 10.14 -2.74 11.22
CA HIS A 45 9.71 -3.79 12.13
C HIS A 45 10.04 -5.18 11.56
N TYR A 46 11.19 -5.73 11.97
CA TYR A 46 11.66 -7.04 11.56
C TYR A 46 11.06 -8.16 12.43
N ASP A 47 9.74 -8.18 12.54
CA ASP A 47 9.03 -9.35 13.05
C ASP A 47 8.12 -9.85 11.93
N ARG A 48 8.71 -10.72 11.09
CA ARG A 48 8.13 -11.23 9.83
C ARG A 48 6.79 -11.96 10.05
N ALA A 49 6.58 -12.48 11.26
CA ALA A 49 5.32 -13.08 11.70
C ALA A 49 4.21 -12.04 11.90
N MET A 50 4.55 -10.79 12.25
CA MET A 50 3.57 -9.73 12.49
C MET A 50 3.19 -8.93 11.24
N SER A 51 4.02 -8.93 10.19
CA SER A 51 3.70 -8.23 8.94
C SER A 51 2.80 -9.06 8.03
N ALA A 52 3.10 -10.35 7.84
CA ALA A 52 2.39 -11.21 6.88
C ALA A 52 0.89 -11.33 7.18
N ASP A 53 0.52 -11.60 8.44
CA ASP A 53 -0.87 -11.74 8.88
C ASP A 53 -1.68 -10.46 8.62
N MET A 54 -1.05 -9.30 8.74
CA MET A 54 -1.73 -8.01 8.56
C MET A 54 -2.01 -7.70 7.08
N PHE A 55 -1.14 -8.09 6.14
CA PHE A 55 -1.46 -7.94 4.72
C PHE A 55 -2.67 -8.77 4.33
N GLU A 56 -2.76 -9.99 4.87
CA GLU A 56 -3.89 -10.89 4.67
C GLU A 56 -5.17 -10.32 5.33
N ASP A 57 -5.11 -9.94 6.60
CA ASP A 57 -6.23 -9.35 7.35
C ASP A 57 -6.81 -8.09 6.68
N LEU A 58 -5.94 -7.26 6.09
CA LEU A 58 -6.34 -5.99 5.47
C LEU A 58 -6.66 -6.11 3.97
N GLY A 59 -6.48 -7.31 3.38
CA GLY A 59 -6.63 -7.56 1.95
C GLY A 59 -5.69 -6.71 1.10
N LEU A 60 -4.47 -6.49 1.59
CA LEU A 60 -3.45 -5.70 0.91
C LEU A 60 -2.66 -6.56 -0.08
N PRO A 61 -2.23 -5.99 -1.22
CA PRO A 61 -1.30 -6.68 -2.11
C PRO A 61 -0.02 -7.00 -1.35
N ARG A 62 0.51 -8.23 -1.55
CA ARG A 62 1.83 -8.59 -1.02
C ARG A 62 2.87 -7.63 -1.58
N GLU A 63 3.82 -7.29 -0.71
CA GLU A 63 4.99 -6.50 -1.05
C GLU A 63 5.76 -7.13 -2.22
N ASP A 64 5.93 -6.36 -3.29
CA ASP A 64 6.90 -6.67 -4.34
C ASP A 64 8.27 -6.18 -3.83
N PHE A 65 9.19 -7.12 -3.59
CA PHE A 65 10.60 -6.81 -3.31
C PHE A 65 11.38 -6.53 -4.59
#